data_AF-A0A842LB33-F1
#
_entry.id   AF-A0A842LB33-F1
#
_cell.length_a   1.000
_cell.length_b   1.000
_cell.length_c   1.000
_cell.angle_alpha   90.00
_cell.angle_beta   90.00
_cell.angle_gamma   90.00
#
_symmetry.space_group_name_H-M   'P 1'
#
loop_
_entity.id
_entity.type
_entity.pdbx_description
1 polymer ?
#
loop_
_entity_poly.entity_id
_entity_poly.type
_entity_poly.pdbx_seq_one_letter_code
_entity_poly.pdbx_strand_id
1 'polypeptide(L)' 'MLYIGPSLFGFLIGFILGTRIKEDEEVRFPISSYIVILIAAILMAWQLGPFPYYKDLPLASGFIAAFIGIIAGRIIRG' A
#
# COMPACT_ATOMS: atom_id res chain seq x y z
N MET A 1 -16.08 -10.26 5.14
CA MET A 1 -16.88 -9.02 5.16
C MET A 1 -15.89 -7.91 5.42
N LEU A 2 -15.57 -7.07 4.43
CA LEU A 2 -14.46 -6.12 4.52
C LEU A 2 -14.64 -5.18 5.71
N TYR A 3 -13.72 -5.23 6.68
CA TYR A 3 -13.76 -4.28 7.79
C TYR A 3 -13.18 -2.93 7.36
N ILE A 4 -13.99 -1.89 7.54
CA ILE A 4 -13.67 -0.54 7.07
C ILE A 4 -12.52 0.08 7.87
N GLY A 5 -12.43 -0.19 9.18
CA GLY A 5 -11.42 0.42 10.06
C GLY A 5 -9.98 0.23 9.56
N PRO A 6 -9.47 -1.02 9.44
CA PRO A 6 -8.12 -1.27 8.95
C PRO A 6 -7.86 -0.68 7.56
N SER A 7 -8.84 -0.78 6.67
CA SER A 7 -8.75 -0.27 5.30
C SER A 7 -8.64 1.26 5.27
N LEU A 8 -9.48 1.97 6.04
CA LEU A 8 -9.50 3.42 6.09
C LEU A 8 -8.21 3.98 6.69
N PHE A 9 -7.78 3.46 7.85
CA PHE A 9 -6.55 3.93 8.50
C PHE A 9 -5.31 3.55 7.70
N GLY A 10 -5.29 2.35 7.12
CA GLY A 10 -4.25 1.95 6.17
C GLY A 10 -4.13 2.96 5.03
N PHE A 11 -5.23 3.24 4.35
CA PHE A 11 -5.27 4.22 3.26
C PHE A 11 -4.78 5.60 3.68
N LEU A 12 -5.25 6.15 4.80
CA LEU A 12 -4.85 7.48 5.26
C LEU A 12 -3.34 7.58 5.54
N ILE A 13 -2.77 6.59 6.25
CA ILE A 13 -1.34 6.57 6.55
C ILE A 13 -0.54 6.41 5.26
N GLY A 14 -0.95 5.47 4.40
CA GLY A 14 -0.34 5.26 3.10
C GLY A 14 -0.38 6.51 2.23
N PHE A 15 -1.52 7.19 2.19
CA PHE A 15 -1.71 8.43 1.45
C PHE A 15 -0.76 9.53 1.91
N ILE A 16 -0.67 9.76 3.23
CA ILE A 16 0.27 10.73 3.79
C ILE A 16 1.71 10.38 3.39
N LEU A 17 2.12 9.11 3.52
CA LEU A 17 3.45 8.67 3.10
C LEU A 17 3.69 8.89 1.61
N GLY A 18 2.71 8.57 0.77
CA GLY A 18 2.75 8.76 -0.69
C GLY A 18 3.03 10.21 -1.08
N THR A 19 2.39 11.18 -0.40
CA THR A 19 2.63 12.61 -0.66
C THR A 19 4.06 13.09 -0.33
N ARG A 20 4.86 12.26 0.36
CA ARG A 20 6.24 12.60 0.76
C ARG A 20 7.29 11.91 -0.10
N ILE A 21 6.91 10.98 -0.97
CA ILE A 21 7.83 10.32 -1.90
C ILE A 21 8.17 11.32 -3.01
N LYS A 22 9.38 11.85 -2.98
CA LYS A 22 9.93 12.69 -4.06
C LYS A 22 10.81 11.82 -4.96
N GLU A 23 10.67 11.96 -6.27
CA GLU A 23 11.68 11.46 -7.19
C GLU A 23 12.84 12.46 -7.25
N ASP A 24 14.05 11.95 -7.11
CA ASP A 24 15.24 12.69 -7.48
C ASP A 24 15.47 12.49 -8.98
N GLU A 25 15.79 13.56 -9.72
CA GLU A 25 16.05 13.45 -11.16
C GLU A 25 17.24 12.54 -11.47
N GLU A 26 18.17 12.41 -10.51
CA GLU A 26 19.35 11.55 -10.61
C GLU A 26 19.04 10.07 -10.34
N VAL A 27 17.93 9.74 -9.68
CA VAL A 27 17.56 8.37 -9.26
C VAL A 27 16.14 8.03 -9.71
N ARG A 28 15.97 7.87 -11.02
CA ARG A 28 14.73 7.33 -11.60
C ARG A 28 14.72 5.81 -11.52
N PHE A 29 13.76 5.26 -10.79
CA PHE A 29 13.58 3.81 -10.75
C PHE A 29 13.00 3.31 -12.08
N PRO A 30 13.56 2.23 -12.67
CA PRO A 30 12.97 1.63 -13.86
C PRO A 30 11.60 1.02 -13.54
N ILE A 31 10.74 0.90 -14.55
CA ILE A 31 9.40 0.29 -14.43
C ILE A 31 9.47 -1.11 -13.80
N SER A 32 10.54 -1.87 -14.08
CA SER A 32 10.78 -3.17 -13.47
C SER A 32 10.82 -3.13 -11.94
N SER A 33 11.39 -2.10 -11.33
CA SER A 33 11.43 -1.94 -9.87
C SER A 33 10.03 -1.77 -9.28
N TYR A 34 9.16 -1.01 -9.95
CA TYR A 34 7.77 -0.84 -9.51
C TYR A 34 6.97 -2.15 -9.59
N ILE A 35 7.23 -2.98 -10.63
CA ILE A 35 6.63 -4.31 -10.75
C ILE A 35 7.09 -5.22 -9.61
N VAL A 36 8.38 -5.21 -9.27
CA VAL A 36 8.92 -6.00 -8.14
C VAL A 36 8.29 -5.56 -6.82
N ILE A 37 8.17 -4.25 -6.59
CA ILE A 37 7.52 -3.70 -5.39
C ILE A 37 6.05 -4.14 -5.32
N LEU A 38 5.33 -4.11 -6.45
CA LEU A 38 3.93 -4.56 -6.50
C LEU A 38 3.79 -6.05 -6.12
N ILE A 39 4.64 -6.90 -6.69
CA ILE A 39 4.63 -8.34 -6.38
C ILE A 39 4.96 -8.56 -4.89
N ALA A 40 6.00 -7.89 -4.39
CA ALA A 40 6.38 -7.96 -2.99
C ALA A 40 5.24 -7.51 -2.07
N ALA A 41 4.54 -6.42 -2.41
CA ALA A 41 3.39 -5.94 -1.66
C ALA A 41 2.24 -6.98 -1.61
N ILE A 42 1.95 -7.66 -2.72
CA ILE A 42 0.93 -8.71 -2.76
C ILE A 42 1.33 -9.91 -1.89
N LEU A 43 2.59 -10.36 -2.00
CA LEU A 43 3.12 -11.46 -1.18
C LEU A 43 3.10 -11.13 0.31
N MET A 44 3.47 -9.90 0.67
CA MET A 44 3.40 -9.41 2.03
C MET A 44 1.95 -9.37 2.53
N ALA A 45 1.01 -8.86 1.74
CA ALA A 45 -0.39 -8.83 2.10
C ALA A 45 -0.95 -10.23 2.37
N TRP A 46 -0.52 -11.23 1.59
CA TRP A 46 -0.89 -12.63 1.79
C TRP A 46 -0.27 -13.23 3.06
N GLN A 47 1.02 -12.97 3.29
CA GLN A 47 1.74 -13.51 4.44
C GLN A 47 1.28 -12.91 5.78
N LEU A 48 0.94 -11.61 5.78
CA LEU A 48 0.36 -10.94 6.94
C LEU A 48 -1.04 -11.46 7.27
N GLY A 49 -1.82 -11.79 6.24
CA GLY A 49 -3.22 -12.19 6.40
C GLY A 49 -4.09 -11.08 7.00
N PRO A 50 -5.38 -11.38 7.26
CA PRO A 50 -6.27 -10.42 7.91
C PRO A 50 -5.80 -10.12 9.34
N PHE A 51 -6.14 -8.92 9.82
CA PHE A 51 -5.88 -8.55 11.21
C PHE A 51 -6.49 -9.60 12.16
N PRO A 52 -5.82 -9.94 13.29
CA PRO A 52 -6.31 -10.97 14.21
C PRO A 52 -7.78 -10.75 14.57
N TYR A 53 -8.55 -11.84 14.64
CA TYR A 53 -9.98 -11.87 14.94
C TYR A 53 -10.92 -11.39 13.82
N TYR A 54 -10.39 -10.91 12.69
CA TYR A 54 -11.20 -10.45 11.55
C TYR A 54 -11.43 -11.60 10.58
N LYS A 55 -12.69 -11.86 10.22
CA LYS A 55 -13.06 -12.87 9.21
C LYS A 55 -13.11 -12.23 7.82
N ASP A 56 -11.98 -11.62 7.46
CA ASP A 56 -11.80 -10.88 6.21
C ASP A 56 -11.31 -11.76 5.07
N LEU A 57 -11.04 -11.16 3.91
CA LEU A 57 -10.26 -11.82 2.87
C LEU A 57 -8.93 -12.33 3.47
N PRO A 58 -8.33 -13.39 2.90
CA PRO A 58 -7.02 -13.92 3.35
C PRO A 58 -5.85 -12.95 3.12
N LEU A 59 -6.13 -11.73 2.67
CA LEU A 59 -5.18 -10.67 2.44
C LEU A 59 -5.34 -9.58 3.50
N ALA A 60 -4.21 -9.03 3.94
CA ALA A 60 -4.17 -7.88 4.85
C ALA A 60 -4.82 -6.64 4.22
N SER A 61 -6.13 -6.45 4.46
CA SER A 61 -6.94 -5.37 3.89
C SER A 61 -6.37 -3.98 4.21
N GLY A 62 -5.88 -3.77 5.43
CA GLY A 62 -5.21 -2.53 5.83
C GLY A 62 -3.89 -2.28 5.11
N PHE A 63 -3.09 -3.32 4.86
CA PHE A 63 -1.84 -3.19 4.11
C PHE A 63 -2.09 -2.86 2.65
N ILE A 64 -3.05 -3.54 2.01
CA ILE A 64 -3.44 -3.24 0.63
C ILE A 64 -3.96 -1.80 0.52
N ALA A 65 -4.82 -1.39 1.45
CA ALA A 65 -5.34 -0.03 1.45
C ALA A 65 -4.23 1.00 1.65
N ALA A 66 -3.23 0.73 2.50
CA ALA A 66 -2.05 1.58 2.65
C ALA A 66 -1.22 1.66 1.36
N PHE A 67 -1.00 0.53 0.69
CA PHE A 67 -0.29 0.52 -0.59
C PHE A 67 -1.01 1.35 -1.66
N ILE A 68 -2.34 1.21 -1.77
CA ILE A 68 -3.16 2.04 -2.66
C ILE A 68 -3.07 3.52 -2.25
N GLY A 69 -3.11 3.81 -0.95
CA GLY A 69 -2.91 5.15 -0.40
C GLY A 69 -1.58 5.76 -0.86
N ILE A 70 -0.48 5.02 -0.75
CA ILE A 70 0.86 5.48 -1.18
C ILE A 70 0.85 5.89 -2.65
N ILE A 71 0.29 5.05 -3.52
CA ILE A 71 0.20 5.34 -4.96
C ILE A 71 -0.66 6.58 -5.19
N ALA A 72 -1.84 6.66 -4.58
CA ALA A 72 -2.75 7.79 -4.73
C ALA A 72 -2.14 9.10 -4.23
N GLY A 73 -1.50 9.08 -3.04
CA GLY A 73 -0.84 10.24 -2.45
C GLY A 73 0.31 10.74 -3.30
N ARG A 74 1.08 9.81 -3.87
CA ARG A 74 2.16 10.12 -4.80
C ARG A 74 1.63 10.76 -6.09
N ILE A 75 0.59 10.21 -6.72
CA ILE A 75 0.04 10.77 -7.97
C ILE A 75 -0.53 12.18 -7.76
N ILE A 76 -1.15 12.44 -6.61
CA ILE A 76 -1.86 13.71 -6.37
C ILE A 76 -0.90 14.83 -5.90
N ARG A 77 0.12 14.52 -5.10
CA ARG A 77 0.97 15.52 -4.42
C ARG A 77 2.47 15.23 -4.44
N GLY A 78 2.90 14.09 -4.96
CA GLY A 78 4.31 13.72 -5.11
C GLY A 78 4.94 14.31 -6.36
#